data_AF-A0ABD7YWA3-F1
#
_entry.id   AF-A0ABD7YWA3-F1
#
_cell.length_a   1.000
_cell.length_b   1.000
_cell.length_c   1.000
_cell.angle_alpha   90.00
_cell.angle_beta   90.00
_cell.angle_gamma   90.00
#
_symmetry.space_group_name_H-M   'P 1'
#
loop_
_entity.id
_entity.type
_entity.pdbx_description
1 polymer ?
#
loop_
_entity_poly.entity_id
_entity_poly.type
_entity_poly.pdbx_seq_one_letter_code
_entity_poly.pdbx_strand_id
1 'polypeptide(L)'
;MTGVTPNNADLPADTMYSFKDSVDTKDYGTKAATVIVTYPDGTTDTVDVTVNVVPSDADKNDVKAADGVTTDLNKVPDAKDSVTVTDAGDNPVTEYEANWTKELDVTKPGKSTGTVEVTYPDGSKETVEVPVTVRDENGQTQADKNMPKEPADKTSVGDKGNLIDSEKDAVKQAVENGNGDSTLPDGTKVTEGTSG
;
A
#
# COMPACT_ATOMS: atom_id res chain seq x y z
N MET A 1 22.69 1.41 5.72
CA MET A 1 23.85 1.89 6.51
C MET A 1 25.08 1.99 5.59
N THR A 2 25.72 3.17 5.50
CA THR A 2 26.97 3.36 4.74
C THR A 2 28.18 2.97 5.59
N GLY A 3 28.87 1.89 5.25
CA GLY A 3 30.14 1.50 5.91
C GLY A 3 31.31 2.24 5.27
N VAL A 4 31.95 3.14 6.02
CA VAL A 4 33.27 3.69 5.68
C VAL A 4 34.30 2.85 6.43
N THR A 5 35.21 2.17 5.73
CA THR A 5 36.28 1.38 6.34
C THR A 5 37.41 2.34 6.79
N PRO A 6 37.70 2.50 8.09
CA PRO A 6 38.79 3.37 8.54
C PRO A 6 40.15 2.69 8.32
N ASN A 7 41.12 3.45 7.81
CA ASN A 7 42.52 3.03 7.77
C ASN A 7 43.15 3.29 9.15
N ASN A 8 43.84 2.29 9.71
CA ASN A 8 44.02 2.09 11.16
C ASN A 8 45.18 2.89 11.80
N ALA A 9 45.24 4.22 11.60
CA ALA A 9 46.15 5.11 12.34
C ALA A 9 45.42 5.77 13.53
N ASP A 10 46.03 5.76 14.72
CA ASP A 10 45.49 6.46 15.89
C ASP A 10 45.59 7.98 15.68
N LEU A 11 44.47 8.58 15.26
CA LEU A 11 44.33 10.02 15.13
C LEU A 11 44.16 10.68 16.51
N PRO A 12 44.54 11.97 16.68
CA PRO A 12 44.34 12.67 17.95
C PRO A 12 42.89 12.59 18.42
N ALA A 13 42.69 12.53 19.75
CA ALA A 13 41.36 12.69 20.34
C ALA A 13 40.73 14.03 19.89
N ASP A 14 39.40 14.08 19.79
CA ASP A 14 38.63 15.24 19.28
C ASP A 14 38.84 15.59 17.79
N THR A 15 39.43 14.68 17.00
CA THR A 15 39.40 14.77 15.53
C THR A 15 37.97 14.63 15.03
N MET A 16 37.52 15.60 14.23
CA MET A 16 36.16 15.65 13.67
C MET A 16 36.17 15.28 12.18
N TYR A 17 35.08 14.69 11.72
CA TYR A 17 34.91 14.27 10.33
C TYR A 17 33.63 14.87 9.74
N SER A 18 33.72 15.34 8.50
CA SER A 18 32.56 15.79 7.73
C SER A 18 32.77 15.48 6.25
N PHE A 19 31.69 15.27 5.50
CA PHE A 19 31.80 15.23 4.05
C PHE A 19 31.97 16.65 3.52
N LYS A 20 32.87 16.82 2.55
CA LYS A 20 33.09 18.10 1.87
C LYS A 20 31.85 18.56 1.12
N ASP A 21 31.21 17.61 0.43
CA ASP A 21 29.99 17.79 -0.35
C ASP A 21 28.98 16.70 0.02
N SER A 22 27.68 16.94 -0.19
CA SER A 22 26.66 15.90 -0.02
C SER A 22 26.89 14.75 -1.01
N VAL A 23 26.88 13.51 -0.53
CA VAL A 23 26.95 12.33 -1.40
C VAL A 23 25.58 12.08 -2.02
N ASP A 24 25.51 12.00 -3.35
CA ASP A 24 24.29 11.64 -4.06
C ASP A 24 23.95 10.16 -3.86
N THR A 25 22.84 9.90 -3.18
CA THR A 25 22.34 8.55 -2.87
C THR A 25 21.07 8.19 -3.62
N LYS A 26 20.71 8.93 -4.69
CA LYS A 26 19.50 8.65 -5.48
C LYS A 26 19.66 7.44 -6.37
N ASP A 27 20.85 7.26 -6.95
CA ASP A 27 21.17 6.12 -7.79
C ASP A 27 22.10 5.15 -7.06
N TYR A 28 21.86 3.85 -7.26
CA TYR A 28 22.72 2.79 -6.75
C TYR A 28 24.12 2.80 -7.39
N GLY A 29 25.08 2.28 -6.65
CA GLY A 29 26.46 2.08 -7.09
C GLY A 29 27.49 2.87 -6.29
N THR A 30 28.74 2.79 -6.75
CA THR A 30 29.88 3.43 -6.11
C THR A 30 29.93 4.92 -6.46
N LYS A 31 29.93 5.76 -5.44
CA LYS A 31 30.06 7.22 -5.52
C LYS A 31 31.38 7.64 -4.88
N ALA A 32 32.15 8.49 -5.56
CA ALA A 32 33.31 9.12 -4.96
C ALA A 32 32.86 10.23 -4.00
N ALA A 33 33.52 10.35 -2.86
CA ALA A 33 33.28 11.42 -1.89
C ALA A 33 34.60 11.85 -1.27
N THR A 34 34.64 13.08 -0.76
CA THR A 34 35.81 13.60 -0.02
C THR A 34 35.38 13.90 1.41
N VAL A 35 36.13 13.35 2.37
CA VAL A 35 35.96 13.62 3.81
C VAL A 35 36.98 14.69 4.22
N ILE A 36 36.50 15.73 4.90
CA ILE A 36 37.33 16.71 5.60
C ILE A 36 37.58 16.17 7.01
N VAL A 37 38.85 16.01 7.35
CA VAL A 37 39.34 15.67 8.68
C VAL A 37 39.78 16.96 9.35
N THR A 38 39.19 17.33 10.47
CA THR A 38 39.56 18.53 11.24
C THR A 38 40.21 18.10 12.55
N TYR A 39 41.47 18.50 12.74
CA TYR A 39 42.24 18.17 13.93
C TYR A 39 41.96 19.15 15.09
N PRO A 40 42.31 18.78 16.34
CA PRO A 40 42.08 19.65 17.51
C PRO A 40 42.80 21.00 17.46
N ASP A 41 43.91 21.10 16.73
CA ASP A 41 44.64 22.35 16.53
C ASP A 41 44.01 23.26 15.45
N GLY A 42 42.89 22.81 14.86
CA GLY A 42 42.14 23.51 13.82
C GLY A 42 42.69 23.31 12.40
N THR A 43 43.77 22.55 12.22
CA THR A 43 44.25 22.19 10.89
C THR A 43 43.35 21.13 10.25
N THR A 44 43.40 21.02 8.92
CA THR A 44 42.52 20.11 8.16
C THR A 44 43.27 19.33 7.10
N ASP A 45 42.88 18.07 6.92
CA ASP A 45 43.23 17.23 5.78
C ASP A 45 41.98 16.81 4.99
N THR A 46 42.17 16.38 3.75
CA THR A 46 41.12 15.78 2.93
C THR A 46 41.47 14.35 2.54
N VAL A 47 40.50 13.45 2.68
CA VAL A 47 40.64 12.04 2.31
C VAL A 47 39.57 11.70 1.27
N ASP A 48 40.00 11.19 0.13
CA ASP A 48 39.08 10.66 -0.86
C ASP A 48 38.63 9.25 -0.44
N VAL A 49 37.32 9.04 -0.45
CA VAL A 49 36.67 7.79 -0.07
C VAL A 49 35.68 7.37 -1.15
N THR A 50 35.32 6.09 -1.13
CA THR A 50 34.24 5.55 -1.96
C THR A 50 33.07 5.15 -1.08
N VAL A 51 31.88 5.65 -1.42
CA VAL A 51 30.61 5.28 -0.79
C VAL A 51 29.87 4.34 -1.72
N ASN A 52 29.43 3.19 -1.22
CA ASN A 52 28.60 2.26 -2.00
C ASN A 52 27.13 2.43 -1.63
N VAL A 53 26.31 2.84 -2.59
CA VAL A 53 24.86 2.99 -2.44
C VAL A 53 24.21 1.70 -2.94
N VAL A 54 23.45 1.03 -2.08
CA VAL A 54 22.79 -0.25 -2.36
C VAL A 54 21.28 -0.14 -2.19
N PRO A 55 20.46 -0.97 -2.87
CA PRO A 55 19.02 -1.00 -2.67
C PRO A 55 18.67 -1.28 -1.20
N SER A 56 17.68 -0.56 -0.68
CA SER A 56 17.04 -0.89 0.59
C SER A 56 16.20 -2.14 0.48
N ASP A 57 15.70 -2.67 1.59
CA ASP A 57 14.78 -3.80 1.56
C ASP A 57 13.42 -3.42 0.99
N ALA A 58 12.94 -2.20 1.21
CA ALA A 58 11.79 -1.65 0.50
C ALA A 58 12.00 -1.62 -1.03
N ASP A 59 13.21 -1.31 -1.51
CA ASP A 59 13.50 -1.30 -2.95
C ASP A 59 13.56 -2.70 -3.59
N LYS A 60 13.75 -3.75 -2.78
CA LYS A 60 13.91 -5.15 -3.24
C LYS A 60 12.60 -5.95 -3.19
N ASN A 61 11.62 -5.46 -2.44
CA ASN A 61 10.39 -6.16 -2.14
C ASN A 61 9.20 -5.41 -2.76
N ASP A 62 8.05 -6.08 -2.77
CA ASP A 62 6.78 -5.53 -3.24
C ASP A 62 5.71 -5.87 -2.19
N VAL A 63 4.95 -4.85 -1.78
CA VAL A 63 3.86 -4.99 -0.81
C VAL A 63 2.50 -4.84 -1.51
N LYS A 64 1.61 -5.79 -1.24
CA LYS A 64 0.24 -5.81 -1.75
C LYS A 64 -0.75 -5.99 -0.62
N ALA A 65 -1.96 -5.47 -0.79
CA ALA A 65 -3.07 -5.83 0.06
C ALA A 65 -3.35 -7.34 -0.10
N ALA A 66 -3.60 -8.03 1.00
CA ALA A 66 -4.04 -9.41 0.93
C ALA A 66 -5.43 -9.50 0.28
N ASP A 67 -5.68 -10.60 -0.44
CA ASP A 67 -6.95 -10.79 -1.12
C ASP A 67 -8.08 -11.05 -0.11
N GLY A 68 -9.19 -10.32 -0.27
CA GLY A 68 -10.43 -10.60 0.44
C GLY A 68 -10.36 -10.41 1.96
N VAL A 69 -9.55 -9.46 2.46
CA VAL A 69 -9.47 -9.17 3.90
C VAL A 69 -10.86 -8.89 4.47
N THR A 70 -11.25 -9.66 5.49
CA THR A 70 -12.52 -9.48 6.19
C THR A 70 -12.32 -9.43 7.70
N THR A 71 -13.20 -8.71 8.38
CA THR A 71 -13.22 -8.65 9.85
C THR A 71 -14.65 -8.59 10.38
N ASP A 72 -14.83 -8.91 11.65
CA ASP A 72 -16.11 -8.78 12.34
C ASP A 72 -16.29 -7.35 12.89
N LEU A 73 -17.52 -7.01 13.26
CA LEU A 73 -17.85 -5.72 13.85
C LEU A 73 -16.98 -5.40 15.07
N ASN A 74 -16.48 -4.17 15.14
CA ASN A 74 -15.62 -3.65 16.21
C ASN A 74 -14.29 -4.38 16.39
N LYS A 75 -13.88 -5.20 15.41
CA LYS A 75 -12.58 -5.88 15.41
C LYS A 75 -11.71 -5.32 14.29
N VAL A 76 -10.55 -4.79 14.66
CA VAL A 76 -9.52 -4.40 13.69
C VAL A 76 -8.71 -5.66 13.34
N PRO A 77 -8.60 -6.04 12.06
CA PRO A 77 -7.74 -7.16 11.65
C PRO A 77 -6.27 -6.80 11.86
N ASP A 78 -5.42 -7.81 12.05
CA ASP A 78 -3.98 -7.59 12.17
C ASP A 78 -3.42 -7.03 10.86
N ALA A 79 -2.56 -6.00 10.95
CA ALA A 79 -2.00 -5.36 9.77
C ALA A 79 -1.08 -6.30 8.99
N LYS A 80 -0.35 -7.18 9.67
CA LYS A 80 0.57 -8.15 9.08
C LYS A 80 -0.19 -9.25 8.32
N ASP A 81 -1.35 -9.64 8.81
CA ASP A 81 -2.25 -10.59 8.12
C ASP A 81 -3.00 -9.94 6.94
N SER A 82 -3.01 -8.61 6.87
CA SER A 82 -3.77 -7.84 5.87
C SER A 82 -2.96 -7.48 4.62
N VAL A 83 -1.68 -7.85 4.58
CA VAL A 83 -0.77 -7.59 3.46
C VAL A 83 0.03 -8.84 3.09
N THR A 84 0.51 -8.87 1.86
CA THR A 84 1.49 -9.85 1.38
C THR A 84 2.71 -9.11 0.89
N VAL A 85 3.89 -9.56 1.31
CA VAL A 85 5.18 -9.01 0.88
C VAL A 85 5.95 -10.09 0.13
N THR A 86 6.44 -9.77 -1.06
CA THR A 86 7.21 -10.69 -1.91
C THR A 86 8.51 -10.06 -2.39
N ASP A 87 9.54 -10.87 -2.59
CA ASP A 87 10.76 -10.43 -3.26
C ASP A 87 10.58 -10.37 -4.80
N ALA A 88 11.63 -9.93 -5.51
CA ALA A 88 11.62 -9.87 -6.98
C ALA A 88 11.42 -11.24 -7.69
N GLY A 89 11.53 -12.35 -6.96
CA GLY A 89 11.25 -13.70 -7.45
C GLY A 89 9.87 -14.23 -7.03
N ASP A 90 8.98 -13.34 -6.57
CA ASP A 90 7.65 -13.65 -6.02
C ASP A 90 7.68 -14.57 -4.78
N ASN A 91 8.83 -14.69 -4.09
CA ASN A 91 8.91 -15.48 -2.87
C ASN A 91 8.39 -14.69 -1.67
N PRO A 92 7.63 -15.32 -0.74
CA PRO A 92 7.15 -14.63 0.45
C PRO A 92 8.30 -14.13 1.33
N VAL A 93 8.23 -12.85 1.70
CA VAL A 93 9.09 -12.23 2.71
C VAL A 93 8.31 -12.20 4.02
N THR A 94 8.95 -12.52 5.15
CA THR A 94 8.28 -12.61 6.47
C THR A 94 8.91 -11.73 7.55
N GLU A 95 10.13 -11.26 7.31
CA GLU A 95 10.89 -10.40 8.22
C GLU A 95 10.57 -8.93 7.94
N TYR A 96 9.47 -8.46 8.53
CA TYR A 96 9.01 -7.07 8.51
C TYR A 96 8.02 -6.82 9.65
N GLU A 97 7.80 -5.57 10.01
CA GLU A 97 6.73 -5.12 10.89
C GLU A 97 5.63 -4.44 10.06
N ALA A 98 4.37 -4.55 10.47
CA ALA A 98 3.24 -3.93 9.77
C ALA A 98 2.31 -3.24 10.76
N ASN A 99 1.90 -2.00 10.46
CA ASN A 99 1.03 -1.21 11.32
C ASN A 99 -0.01 -0.45 10.51
N TRP A 100 -1.24 -0.33 11.02
CA TRP A 100 -2.24 0.57 10.46
C TRP A 100 -1.84 2.02 10.72
N THR A 101 -1.64 2.81 9.67
CA THR A 101 -1.39 4.27 9.77
C THR A 101 -2.65 5.09 9.54
N LYS A 102 -3.65 4.49 8.88
CA LYS A 102 -5.00 5.01 8.75
C LYS A 102 -5.99 3.98 9.29
N GLU A 103 -6.76 4.39 10.29
CA GLU A 103 -7.72 3.52 10.97
C GLU A 103 -8.88 3.11 10.05
N LEU A 104 -9.32 1.87 10.22
CA LEU A 104 -10.52 1.32 9.59
C LEU A 104 -11.77 1.74 10.39
N ASP A 105 -12.83 2.15 9.70
CA ASP A 105 -14.16 2.13 10.33
C ASP A 105 -14.65 0.68 10.35
N VAL A 106 -14.57 0.05 11.53
CA VAL A 106 -15.07 -1.30 11.80
C VAL A 106 -16.38 -1.30 12.60
N THR A 107 -16.98 -0.13 12.80
CA THR A 107 -18.19 0.04 13.62
C THR A 107 -19.48 -0.24 12.84
N LYS A 108 -19.38 -0.40 11.52
CA LYS A 108 -20.51 -0.65 10.61
C LYS A 108 -20.15 -1.75 9.62
N PRO A 109 -21.08 -2.68 9.32
CA PRO A 109 -20.88 -3.64 8.25
C PRO A 109 -20.72 -2.94 6.89
N GLY A 110 -19.86 -3.48 6.03
CA GLY A 110 -19.61 -2.95 4.69
C GLY A 110 -18.14 -2.84 4.33
N LYS A 111 -17.83 -2.13 3.25
CA LYS A 111 -16.45 -1.89 2.81
C LYS A 111 -15.84 -0.74 3.61
N SER A 112 -14.62 -0.96 4.08
CA SER A 112 -13.75 0.02 4.74
C SER A 112 -12.38 -0.01 4.05
N THR A 113 -11.59 1.05 4.17
CA THR A 113 -10.25 1.11 3.58
C THR A 113 -9.30 1.74 4.56
N GLY A 114 -8.24 1.01 4.91
CA GLY A 114 -7.15 1.48 5.76
C GLY A 114 -5.85 1.54 4.98
N THR A 115 -4.81 2.05 5.63
CA THR A 115 -3.45 2.09 5.07
C THR A 115 -2.52 1.36 6.03
N VAL A 116 -1.75 0.40 5.52
CA VAL A 116 -0.73 -0.33 6.25
C VAL A 116 0.64 0.24 5.89
N GLU A 117 1.45 0.57 6.89
CA GLU A 117 2.88 0.81 6.74
C GLU A 117 3.65 -0.46 7.08
N VAL A 118 4.47 -0.93 6.13
CA VAL A 118 5.43 -2.01 6.30
C VAL A 118 6.80 -1.40 6.60
N THR A 119 7.47 -1.89 7.66
CA THR A 119 8.82 -1.48 8.04
C THR A 119 9.76 -2.69 8.00
N TYR A 120 10.85 -2.59 7.26
CA TYR A 120 11.86 -3.64 7.09
C TYR A 120 12.98 -3.54 8.14
N PRO A 121 13.80 -4.60 8.35
CA PRO A 121 14.90 -4.60 9.32
C PRO A 121 15.95 -3.50 9.09
N ASP A 122 16.17 -3.08 7.84
CA ASP A 122 17.07 -1.97 7.50
C ASP A 122 16.49 -0.57 7.80
N GLY A 123 15.24 -0.53 8.30
CA GLY A 123 14.49 0.67 8.64
C GLY A 123 13.77 1.34 7.47
N SER A 124 13.93 0.81 6.25
CA SER A 124 13.15 1.25 5.08
C SER A 124 11.68 0.88 5.22
N LYS A 125 10.81 1.59 4.49
CA LYS A 125 9.36 1.51 4.65
C LYS A 125 8.61 1.62 3.35
N GLU A 126 7.45 0.98 3.31
CA GLU A 126 6.47 1.08 2.23
C GLU A 126 5.06 1.23 2.81
N THR A 127 4.12 1.75 2.02
CA THR A 127 2.71 1.86 2.44
C THR A 127 1.78 1.31 1.38
N VAL A 128 0.73 0.61 1.79
CA VAL A 128 -0.29 0.05 0.90
C VAL A 128 -1.70 0.35 1.43
N GLU A 129 -2.62 0.72 0.53
CA GLU A 129 -4.04 0.80 0.87
C GLU A 129 -4.67 -0.59 0.85
N VAL A 130 -5.37 -0.94 1.93
CA VAL A 130 -5.99 -2.26 2.10
C VAL A 130 -7.51 -2.10 2.19
N PRO A 131 -8.27 -2.62 1.21
CA PRO A 131 -9.72 -2.74 1.33
C PRO A 131 -10.08 -3.87 2.30
N VAL A 132 -10.94 -3.58 3.27
CA VAL A 132 -11.43 -4.54 4.27
C VAL A 132 -12.94 -4.61 4.21
N THR A 133 -13.49 -5.82 4.26
CA THR A 133 -14.94 -6.03 4.39
C THR A 133 -15.29 -6.33 5.84
N VAL A 134 -16.06 -5.43 6.46
CA VAL A 134 -16.61 -5.59 7.81
C VAL A 134 -17.91 -6.37 7.72
N ARG A 135 -17.99 -7.48 8.44
CA ARG A 135 -19.17 -8.35 8.53
C ARG A 135 -20.03 -7.95 9.72
N ASP A 136 -21.33 -8.22 9.62
CA ASP A 136 -22.26 -7.99 10.73
C ASP A 136 -22.14 -9.04 11.83
N GLU A 137 -23.01 -8.97 12.84
CA GLU A 137 -23.04 -9.89 13.99
C GLU A 137 -23.27 -11.37 13.61
N ASN A 138 -23.78 -11.65 12.41
CA ASN A 138 -24.00 -13.01 11.89
C ASN A 138 -22.89 -13.43 10.92
N GLY A 139 -21.82 -12.64 10.77
CA GLY A 139 -20.75 -12.90 9.82
C GLY A 139 -21.15 -12.66 8.36
N GLN A 140 -22.17 -11.84 8.11
CA GLN A 140 -22.74 -11.57 6.79
C GLN A 140 -22.59 -10.10 6.37
N THR A 141 -22.50 -9.87 5.07
CA THR A 141 -22.61 -8.56 4.44
C THR A 141 -24.05 -8.30 3.96
N GLN A 142 -24.34 -7.09 3.50
CA GLN A 142 -25.61 -6.84 2.80
C GLN A 142 -25.75 -7.68 1.53
N ALA A 143 -24.66 -7.95 0.81
CA ALA A 143 -24.71 -8.79 -0.39
C ALA A 143 -25.11 -10.24 -0.06
N ASP A 144 -24.71 -10.76 1.11
CA ASP A 144 -25.07 -12.12 1.53
C ASP A 144 -26.55 -12.25 1.93
N LYS A 145 -27.17 -11.14 2.34
CA LYS A 145 -28.55 -11.11 2.83
C LYS A 145 -29.57 -10.81 1.74
N ASN A 146 -29.14 -10.21 0.64
CA ASN A 146 -30.03 -9.67 -0.38
C ASN A 146 -29.75 -10.33 -1.72
N MET A 147 -30.81 -10.79 -2.40
CA MET A 147 -30.73 -11.34 -3.74
C MET A 147 -31.53 -10.42 -4.68
N PRO A 148 -30.84 -9.64 -5.54
CA PRO A 148 -31.51 -8.81 -6.53
C PRO A 148 -32.40 -9.65 -7.44
N LYS A 149 -33.60 -9.17 -7.72
CA LYS A 149 -34.52 -9.71 -8.71
C LYS A 149 -34.12 -9.23 -10.09
N GLU A 150 -34.20 -10.15 -11.04
CA GLU A 150 -34.17 -9.80 -12.46
C GLU A 150 -35.38 -8.89 -12.78
N PRO A 151 -35.18 -7.81 -13.58
CA PRO A 151 -36.30 -7.03 -14.10
C PRO A 151 -37.31 -7.92 -14.82
N ALA A 152 -38.61 -7.70 -14.60
CA ALA A 152 -39.64 -8.44 -15.32
C ALA A 152 -39.64 -8.16 -16.83
N ASP A 153 -39.28 -6.93 -17.20
CA ASP A 153 -39.23 -6.46 -18.58
C ASP A 153 -37.79 -6.30 -19.06
N LYS A 154 -37.53 -6.71 -20.31
CA LYS A 154 -36.23 -6.52 -20.96
C LYS A 154 -36.16 -5.15 -21.62
N THR A 155 -35.06 -4.44 -21.37
CA THR A 155 -34.74 -3.20 -22.10
C THR A 155 -34.24 -3.53 -23.51
N SER A 156 -34.82 -2.89 -24.53
CA SER A 156 -34.35 -3.03 -25.91
C SER A 156 -33.15 -2.12 -26.15
N VAL A 157 -32.12 -2.64 -26.80
CA VAL A 157 -30.89 -1.91 -27.13
C VAL A 157 -30.55 -2.07 -28.61
N GLY A 158 -29.97 -1.03 -29.21
CA GLY A 158 -29.56 -0.99 -30.60
C GLY A 158 -28.27 -1.75 -30.88
N ASP A 159 -27.32 -1.74 -29.94
CA ASP A 159 -26.07 -2.49 -30.01
C ASP A 159 -25.73 -3.14 -28.66
N LYS A 160 -25.73 -4.47 -28.63
CA LYS A 160 -25.44 -5.26 -27.41
C LYS A 160 -23.99 -5.17 -26.97
N GLY A 161 -23.06 -4.86 -27.88
CA GLY A 161 -21.65 -4.72 -27.57
C GLY A 161 -21.28 -3.34 -27.05
N ASN A 162 -22.18 -2.35 -27.20
CA ASN A 162 -21.90 -0.97 -26.87
C ASN A 162 -23.19 -0.19 -26.58
N LEU A 163 -23.69 -0.34 -25.35
CA LEU A 163 -24.87 0.40 -24.89
C LEU A 163 -24.55 1.90 -24.82
N ILE A 164 -25.47 2.73 -25.34
CA ILE A 164 -25.40 4.19 -25.16
C ILE A 164 -25.97 4.60 -23.79
N ASP A 165 -25.59 5.76 -23.28
CA ASP A 165 -25.96 6.21 -21.93
C ASP A 165 -27.47 6.16 -21.65
N SER A 166 -28.33 6.44 -22.64
CA SER A 166 -29.78 6.33 -22.44
C SER A 166 -30.28 4.88 -22.32
N GLU A 167 -29.62 3.93 -22.97
CA GLU A 167 -29.95 2.50 -22.87
C GLU A 167 -29.47 1.93 -21.53
N LYS A 168 -28.28 2.36 -21.11
CA LYS A 168 -27.71 2.13 -19.79
C LYS A 168 -28.66 2.57 -18.69
N ASP A 169 -29.05 3.85 -18.70
CA ASP A 169 -30.00 4.42 -17.75
C ASP A 169 -31.34 3.66 -17.74
N ALA A 170 -31.83 3.22 -18.90
CA ALA A 170 -33.05 2.43 -18.98
C ALA A 170 -32.90 1.02 -18.38
N VAL A 171 -31.76 0.37 -18.55
CA VAL A 171 -31.43 -0.92 -17.87
C VAL A 171 -31.34 -0.71 -16.36
N LYS A 172 -30.61 0.30 -15.90
CA LYS A 172 -30.50 0.66 -14.48
C LYS A 172 -31.89 0.91 -13.87
N GLN A 173 -32.74 1.68 -14.54
CA GLN A 173 -34.10 1.96 -14.07
C GLN A 173 -34.99 0.70 -14.07
N ALA A 174 -34.84 -0.20 -15.04
CA ALA A 174 -35.55 -1.48 -15.06
C ALA A 174 -35.16 -2.37 -13.86
N VAL A 175 -33.88 -2.39 -13.50
CA VAL A 175 -33.36 -3.08 -12.30
C VAL A 175 -33.90 -2.45 -11.03
N GLU A 176 -33.87 -1.13 -10.91
CA GLU A 176 -34.42 -0.40 -9.77
C GLU A 176 -35.93 -0.66 -9.61
N ASN A 177 -36.70 -0.60 -10.70
CA ASN A 177 -38.15 -0.86 -10.68
C ASN A 177 -38.49 -2.31 -10.34
N GLY A 178 -37.75 -3.28 -10.90
CA GLY A 178 -37.97 -4.72 -10.67
C GLY A 178 -37.65 -5.16 -9.24
N ASN A 179 -36.74 -4.44 -8.57
CA ASN A 179 -36.43 -4.64 -7.16
C ASN A 179 -37.34 -3.77 -6.28
N GLY A 180 -37.80 -2.63 -6.76
CA GLY A 180 -38.48 -1.64 -5.94
C GLY A 180 -37.49 -0.96 -5.00
N ASP A 181 -37.55 0.37 -4.94
CA ASP A 181 -36.63 1.21 -4.15
C ASP A 181 -36.56 0.80 -2.66
N SER A 182 -37.59 0.12 -2.14
CA SER A 182 -37.71 -0.34 -0.76
C SER A 182 -37.14 -1.74 -0.48
N THR A 183 -36.70 -2.52 -1.47
CA THR A 183 -36.10 -3.86 -1.21
C THR A 183 -34.57 -3.85 -1.31
N LEU A 184 -34.00 -2.82 -1.94
CA LEU A 184 -32.56 -2.60 -1.91
C LEU A 184 -32.20 -1.87 -0.60
N PRO A 185 -31.15 -2.30 0.12
CA PRO A 185 -30.69 -1.58 1.30
C PRO A 185 -30.29 -0.13 0.99
N ASP A 186 -30.43 0.75 1.97
CA ASP A 186 -29.94 2.13 1.88
C ASP A 186 -28.46 2.17 1.49
N GLY A 187 -28.13 3.07 0.55
CA GLY A 187 -26.77 3.21 0.01
C GLY A 187 -26.42 2.24 -1.12
N THR A 188 -27.34 1.36 -1.53
CA THR A 188 -27.16 0.52 -2.74
C THR A 188 -26.91 1.41 -3.97
N LYS A 189 -25.84 1.11 -4.72
CA LYS A 189 -25.57 1.73 -6.02
C LYS A 189 -25.74 0.68 -7.11
N VAL A 190 -26.66 0.93 -8.04
CA VAL A 190 -26.79 0.15 -9.26
C VAL A 190 -25.85 0.77 -10.29
N THR A 191 -24.81 0.02 -10.66
CA THR A 191 -23.83 0.40 -11.70
C THR A 191 -23.75 -0.70 -12.73
N GLU A 192 -23.52 -0.34 -13.98
CA GLU A 192 -23.44 -1.30 -15.08
C GLU A 192 -22.04 -1.89 -15.24
N GLY A 193 -22.00 -3.16 -15.62
CA GLY A 193 -20.77 -3.83 -16.06
C GLY A 193 -20.44 -3.53 -17.52
N THR A 194 -19.21 -3.83 -17.94
CA THR A 194 -18.74 -3.68 -19.34
C THR A 194 -19.37 -4.66 -20.33
N SER A 195 -20.16 -5.61 -19.85
CA SER A 195 -20.96 -6.56 -20.62
C SER A 195 -22.40 -6.40 -20.18
N GLY A 196 -23.24 -5.84 -21.06
CA GLY A 196 -24.67 -5.62 -20.82
C GLY A 196 -25.47 -6.90 -20.65
#